data_AF-A0A1H0WPJ5-F1
#
_entry.id   AF-A0A1H0WPJ5-F1
#
_cell.length_a   1.000
_cell.length_b   1.000
_cell.length_c   1.000
_cell.angle_alpha   90.00
_cell.angle_beta   90.00
_cell.angle_gamma   90.00
#
_symmetry.space_group_name_H-M   'P 1'
#
loop_
_entity.id
_entity.type
_entity.pdbx_description
1 polymer ?
#
loop_
_entity_poly.entity_id
_entity_poly.type
_entity_poly.pdbx_seq_one_letter_code
_entity_poly.pdbx_strand_id
1 'polypeptide(L)'
;MMLTANRKGFRMMPAISDNEIFGIGLVSFNWAALENLIELLNATATAEQQVNYQRSSFVERVQRLKKEAKAQLNEKWATRLTSALDMVLSVKGHRDQVVHWMWSEDKDGNPGVSNMGSPRFIERRIDYGKLKEIALQIDRSHTRIWDIFYEAGLELNPSFTVIREIWPLMRRG
;
A
#
# COMPACT_ATOMS: atom_id res chain seq x y z
N MET A 1 -27.58 4.20 -3.17
CA MET A 1 -27.56 5.16 -4.28
C MET A 1 -26.51 4.70 -5.27
N MET A 2 -26.91 4.25 -6.47
CA MET A 2 -25.99 3.74 -7.50
C MET A 2 -25.37 4.94 -8.21
N LEU A 3 -24.04 5.06 -8.20
CA LEU A 3 -23.33 6.11 -8.94
C LEU A 3 -23.29 5.70 -10.42
N THR A 4 -24.29 6.11 -11.20
CA THR A 4 -24.20 6.00 -12.67
C THR A 4 -23.13 6.98 -13.16
N ALA A 5 -21.89 6.51 -13.32
CA ALA A 5 -20.82 7.28 -13.92
C ALA A 5 -21.25 7.75 -15.32
N ASN A 6 -21.36 9.07 -15.52
CA ASN A 6 -21.66 9.64 -16.83
C ASN A 6 -20.46 9.42 -17.75
N ARG A 7 -20.49 8.36 -18.56
CA ARG A 7 -19.41 8.00 -19.50
C ARG A 7 -19.37 8.87 -20.76
N LYS A 8 -20.30 9.83 -20.93
CA LYS A 8 -20.35 10.70 -22.10
C LYS A 8 -19.06 11.54 -22.17
N GLY A 9 -18.16 11.16 -23.07
CA GLY A 9 -16.88 11.85 -23.30
C GLY A 9 -15.66 10.92 -23.35
N PHE A 10 -15.73 9.74 -22.71
CA PHE A 10 -14.62 8.78 -22.73
C PHE A 10 -14.71 7.85 -23.93
N ARG A 11 -13.71 7.88 -24.82
CA ARG A 11 -13.67 7.08 -26.06
C ARG A 11 -12.99 5.72 -25.90
N MET A 12 -12.04 5.63 -24.95
CA MET A 12 -11.20 4.44 -24.74
C MET A 12 -11.49 3.76 -23.39
N MET A 13 -12.40 4.31 -22.58
CA MET A 13 -12.70 3.75 -21.26
C MET A 13 -13.66 2.56 -21.43
N PRO A 14 -13.28 1.35 -21.00
CA PRO A 14 -14.18 0.22 -21.04
C PRO A 14 -15.34 0.40 -20.07
N ALA A 15 -16.39 -0.38 -20.26
CA ALA A 15 -17.46 -0.48 -19.27
C ALA A 15 -16.93 -1.17 -18.00
N ILE A 16 -16.66 -0.40 -16.95
CA ILE A 16 -16.26 -0.90 -15.63
C ILE A 16 -17.52 -1.12 -14.77
N SER A 17 -17.61 -2.25 -14.07
CA SER A 17 -18.71 -2.56 -13.15
C SER A 17 -18.55 -1.88 -11.78
N ASP A 18 -19.64 -1.74 -11.01
CA ASP A 18 -19.59 -1.11 -9.68
C ASP A 18 -18.64 -1.85 -8.72
N ASN A 19 -18.63 -3.19 -8.77
CA ASN A 19 -17.73 -4.02 -7.97
C ASN A 19 -16.26 -3.76 -8.32
N GLU A 20 -15.96 -3.48 -9.58
CA GLU A 20 -14.60 -3.18 -10.02
C GLU A 20 -14.15 -1.80 -9.58
N ILE A 21 -15.02 -0.80 -9.72
CA ILE A 21 -14.76 0.55 -9.20
C ILE A 21 -14.48 0.44 -7.71
N PHE A 22 -15.29 -0.33 -6.98
CA PHE A 22 -15.09 -0.58 -5.57
C PHE A 22 -13.76 -1.30 -5.27
N GLY A 23 -13.44 -2.38 -5.98
CA GLY A 23 -12.18 -3.12 -5.78
C GLY A 23 -10.93 -2.31 -6.11
N ILE A 24 -10.93 -1.55 -7.21
CA ILE A 24 -9.85 -0.60 -7.56
C ILE A 24 -9.76 0.48 -6.47
N GLY A 25 -10.92 0.97 -6.00
CA GLY A 25 -11.00 1.94 -4.92
C GLY A 25 -10.39 1.43 -3.62
N LEU A 26 -10.67 0.19 -3.22
CA LEU A 26 -10.08 -0.46 -2.05
C LEU A 26 -8.56 -0.56 -2.15
N VAL A 27 -8.04 -1.06 -3.28
CA VAL A 27 -6.58 -1.14 -3.52
C VAL A 27 -5.96 0.26 -3.43
N SER A 28 -6.56 1.25 -4.09
CA SER A 28 -6.05 2.62 -4.15
C SER A 28 -6.04 3.29 -2.77
N PHE A 29 -7.12 3.13 -2.00
CA PHE A 29 -7.26 3.68 -0.66
C PHE A 29 -6.27 3.03 0.31
N ASN A 30 -6.23 1.69 0.36
CA ASN A 30 -5.31 0.96 1.26
C ASN A 30 -3.85 1.29 0.95
N TRP A 31 -3.52 1.41 -0.34
CA TRP A 31 -2.18 1.83 -0.75
C TRP A 31 -1.85 3.25 -0.27
N ALA A 32 -2.74 4.22 -0.51
CA ALA A 32 -2.53 5.59 -0.07
C ALA A 32 -2.39 5.71 1.46
N ALA A 33 -3.18 4.96 2.22
CA ALA A 33 -3.07 4.89 3.68
C ALA A 33 -1.70 4.34 4.11
N LEU A 34 -1.24 3.25 3.46
CA LEU A 34 0.08 2.68 3.72
C LEU A 34 1.21 3.66 3.36
N GLU A 35 1.13 4.36 2.23
CA GLU A 35 2.12 5.39 1.87
C GLU A 35 2.20 6.52 2.90
N ASN A 36 1.05 6.96 3.41
CA ASN A 36 0.98 7.98 4.45
C ASN A 36 1.60 7.47 5.77
N LEU A 37 1.33 6.23 6.16
CA LEU A 37 1.97 5.64 7.34
C LEU A 37 3.50 5.59 7.19
N ILE A 38 4.01 5.14 6.06
CA ILE A 38 5.47 5.10 5.79
C ILE A 38 6.07 6.51 5.86
N GLU A 39 5.36 7.52 5.37
CA GLU A 39 5.78 8.92 5.45
C GLU A 39 5.82 9.42 6.89
N LEU A 40 4.77 9.18 7.66
CA LEU A 40 4.68 9.53 9.08
C LEU A 40 5.82 8.88 9.89
N LEU A 41 6.12 7.61 9.62
CA LEU A 41 7.20 6.89 10.30
C LEU A 41 8.57 7.42 9.91
N ASN A 42 8.80 7.75 8.63
CA ASN A 42 10.03 8.41 8.20
C ASN A 42 10.22 9.76 8.90
N ALA A 43 9.18 10.60 8.93
CA ALA A 43 9.20 11.89 9.60
C ALA A 43 9.46 11.74 11.11
N THR A 44 8.91 10.70 11.74
CA THR A 44 9.15 10.41 13.16
C THR A 44 10.58 9.95 13.40
N ALA A 45 11.12 9.07 12.57
CA ALA A 45 12.46 8.53 12.69
C ALA A 45 13.56 9.60 12.48
N THR A 46 13.26 10.61 11.67
CA THR A 46 14.23 11.64 11.26
C THR A 46 13.84 13.04 11.72
N ALA A 47 12.98 13.18 12.74
CA ALA A 47 12.44 14.46 13.21
C ALA A 47 13.50 15.53 13.58
N GLU A 48 14.76 15.16 13.73
CA GLU A 48 15.91 16.05 13.96
C GLU A 48 16.58 16.56 12.66
N GLN A 49 16.19 16.02 11.50
CA GLN A 49 16.73 16.32 10.17
C GLN A 49 15.59 16.76 9.24
N GLN A 50 15.60 18.01 8.77
CA GLN A 50 14.72 18.45 7.69
C GLN A 50 15.11 17.74 6.39
N VAL A 51 14.50 16.59 6.11
CA VAL A 51 14.68 15.88 4.85
C VAL A 51 13.48 16.17 3.95
N ASN A 52 13.73 16.66 2.75
CA ASN A 52 12.68 16.97 1.78
C ASN A 52 12.20 15.67 1.09
N TYR A 53 11.21 15.00 1.67
CA TYR A 53 10.78 13.65 1.26
C TYR A 53 10.02 13.61 -0.08
N GLN A 54 9.56 14.75 -0.58
CA GLN A 54 8.68 14.84 -1.76
C GLN A 54 9.30 14.31 -3.06
N ARG A 55 10.61 14.07 -3.13
CA ARG A 55 11.29 13.55 -4.34
C ARG A 55 11.69 12.08 -4.28
N SER A 56 11.55 11.40 -3.13
CA SER A 56 11.96 9.99 -3.00
C SER A 56 10.87 9.02 -3.43
N SER A 57 11.24 7.97 -4.17
CA SER A 57 10.35 6.87 -4.52
C SER A 57 9.88 6.12 -3.27
N PHE A 58 8.75 5.42 -3.38
CA PHE A 58 8.23 4.60 -2.27
C PHE A 58 9.26 3.58 -1.76
N VAL A 59 9.99 2.93 -2.67
CA VAL A 59 11.01 1.94 -2.31
C VAL A 59 12.13 2.59 -1.51
N GLU A 60 12.63 3.74 -1.94
CA GLU A 60 13.67 4.48 -1.20
C GLU A 60 13.18 4.91 0.18
N ARG A 61 11.93 5.37 0.31
CA ARG A 61 11.33 5.74 1.60
C ARG A 61 11.25 4.55 2.56
N VAL A 62 10.87 3.37 2.06
CA VAL A 62 10.82 2.15 2.87
C VAL A 62 12.23 1.68 3.25
N GLN A 63 13.18 1.67 2.32
CA GLN A 63 14.57 1.26 2.59
C GLN A 63 15.26 2.19 3.61
N ARG A 64 15.01 3.49 3.51
CA ARG A 64 15.47 4.46 4.51
C ARG A 64 14.87 4.15 5.88
N LEU A 65 13.55 3.94 5.97
CA LEU A 65 12.91 3.58 7.23
C LEU A 65 13.49 2.29 7.83
N LYS A 66 13.78 1.28 7.00
CA LYS A 66 14.50 0.06 7.44
C LYS A 66 15.87 0.40 8.03
N LYS A 67 16.63 1.28 7.38
CA LYS A 67 17.94 1.73 7.86
C LYS A 67 17.82 2.45 9.21
N GLU A 68 16.90 3.39 9.33
CA GLU A 68 16.67 4.13 10.58
C GLU A 68 16.19 3.20 11.70
N ALA A 69 15.29 2.25 11.40
CA ALA A 69 14.83 1.26 12.35
C ALA A 69 16.01 0.44 12.93
N LYS A 70 16.92 -0.04 12.06
CA LYS A 70 18.11 -0.78 12.49
C LYS A 70 19.12 0.06 13.26
N ALA A 71 19.20 1.35 12.97
CA ALA A 71 20.17 2.24 13.59
C ALA A 71 19.70 2.76 14.95
N GLN A 72 18.38 2.96 15.13
CA GLN A 72 17.83 3.69 16.27
C GLN A 72 17.05 2.81 17.25
N LEU A 73 16.36 1.77 16.75
CA LEU A 73 15.50 0.95 17.58
C LEU A 73 16.30 -0.21 18.18
N ASN A 74 15.82 -0.72 19.31
CA ASN A 74 16.35 -1.97 19.84
C ASN A 74 16.14 -3.14 18.88
N GLU A 75 16.89 -4.23 19.09
CA GLU A 75 16.89 -5.37 18.18
C GLU A 75 15.51 -6.02 18.00
N LYS A 76 14.75 -6.14 19.10
CA LYS A 76 13.41 -6.72 19.12
C LYS A 76 12.48 -5.99 18.14
N TRP A 77 12.40 -4.67 18.24
CA TRP A 77 11.52 -3.86 17.43
C TRP A 77 12.07 -3.64 16.02
N ALA A 78 13.38 -3.44 15.87
CA ALA A 78 14.03 -3.29 14.58
C ALA A 78 13.78 -4.52 13.68
N THR A 79 13.95 -5.73 14.22
CA THR A 79 13.75 -6.98 13.46
C THR A 79 12.31 -7.14 13.01
N ARG A 80 11.34 -6.89 13.91
CA ARG A 80 9.92 -6.98 13.57
C ARG A 80 9.49 -5.95 12.54
N LEU A 81 9.91 -4.70 12.71
CA LEU A 81 9.56 -3.62 11.78
C LEU A 81 10.20 -3.84 10.41
N THR A 82 11.47 -4.23 10.36
CA THR A 82 12.15 -4.50 9.08
C THR A 82 11.50 -5.66 8.31
N SER A 83 11.07 -6.72 9.01
CA SER A 83 10.29 -7.82 8.43
C SER A 83 8.94 -7.35 7.87
N ALA A 84 8.21 -6.50 8.60
CA ALA A 84 6.96 -5.92 8.11
C ALA A 84 7.18 -5.03 6.87
N LEU A 85 8.28 -4.27 6.84
CA LEU A 85 8.64 -3.42 5.70
C LEU A 85 9.03 -4.24 4.45
N ASP A 86 9.57 -5.44 4.62
CA ASP A 86 9.80 -6.37 3.50
C ASP A 86 8.49 -6.87 2.88
N MET A 87 7.47 -7.13 3.70
CA MET A 87 6.12 -7.43 3.20
C MET A 87 5.51 -6.24 2.46
N VAL A 88 5.77 -5.01 2.91
CA VAL A 88 5.31 -3.80 2.23
C VAL A 88 5.92 -3.67 0.83
N LEU A 89 7.20 -3.99 0.68
CA LEU A 89 7.87 -3.96 -0.62
C LEU A 89 7.33 -5.01 -1.59
N SER A 90 6.95 -6.19 -1.11
CA SER A 90 6.39 -7.23 -1.97
C SER A 90 5.00 -6.86 -2.50
N VAL A 91 4.16 -6.19 -1.69
CA VAL A 91 2.80 -5.82 -2.14
C VAL A 91 2.76 -4.64 -3.11
N LYS A 92 3.85 -3.86 -3.23
CA LYS A 92 3.96 -2.78 -4.25
C LYS A 92 3.71 -3.32 -5.67
N GLY A 93 4.25 -4.50 -5.97
CA GLY A 93 4.07 -5.12 -7.29
C GLY A 93 2.61 -5.39 -7.61
N HIS A 94 1.83 -5.82 -6.63
CA HIS A 94 0.39 -6.06 -6.79
C HIS A 94 -0.39 -4.76 -7.03
N ARG A 95 -0.05 -3.68 -6.31
CA ARG A 95 -0.64 -2.37 -6.58
C ARG A 95 -0.30 -1.89 -7.99
N ASP A 96 0.95 -2.03 -8.43
CA ASP A 96 1.35 -1.60 -9.77
C ASP A 96 0.64 -2.41 -10.85
N GLN A 97 0.41 -3.71 -10.65
CA GLN A 97 -0.45 -4.50 -11.53
C GLN A 97 -1.84 -3.86 -11.66
N VAL A 98 -2.43 -3.37 -10.56
CA VAL A 98 -3.74 -2.68 -10.52
C VAL A 98 -3.71 -1.28 -11.15
N VAL A 99 -2.59 -0.56 -11.12
CA VAL A 99 -2.47 0.73 -11.82
C VAL A 99 -2.33 0.52 -13.32
N HIS A 100 -1.61 -0.53 -13.72
CA HIS A 100 -1.23 -0.80 -15.11
C HIS A 100 -2.15 -1.77 -15.84
N TRP A 101 -3.31 -2.12 -15.27
CA TRP A 101 -4.30 -2.95 -15.96
C TRP A 101 -3.85 -4.39 -16.19
N MET A 102 -2.88 -4.87 -15.39
CA MET A 102 -2.27 -6.19 -15.47
C MET A 102 -2.81 -7.19 -14.42
N TRP A 103 -3.92 -6.86 -13.75
CA TRP A 103 -4.52 -7.76 -12.74
C TRP A 103 -5.58 -8.70 -13.30
N SER A 104 -6.04 -8.47 -14.52
CA SER A 104 -7.00 -9.34 -15.23
C SER A 104 -6.35 -9.92 -16.49
N GLU A 105 -6.89 -11.05 -16.92
CA GLU A 105 -6.50 -11.73 -18.16
C GLU A 105 -7.58 -11.53 -19.23
N ASP A 106 -7.17 -11.65 -20.50
CA ASP A 106 -8.09 -11.80 -21.63
C ASP A 106 -8.66 -13.23 -21.68
N LYS A 107 -9.38 -13.56 -22.76
CA LYS A 107 -9.98 -14.90 -22.94
C LYS A 107 -8.96 -16.01 -23.17
N ASP A 108 -7.76 -15.66 -23.62
CA ASP A 108 -6.68 -16.57 -23.99
C ASP A 108 -5.65 -16.70 -22.84
N GLY A 109 -5.89 -16.03 -21.70
CA GLY A 109 -5.01 -16.05 -20.54
C GLY A 109 -3.86 -15.05 -20.63
N ASN A 110 -3.86 -14.13 -21.60
CA ASN A 110 -2.81 -13.11 -21.69
C ASN A 110 -3.06 -11.98 -20.67
N PRO A 111 -2.01 -11.46 -20.02
CA PRO A 111 -2.15 -10.34 -19.09
C PRO A 111 -2.53 -9.06 -19.83
N GLY A 112 -3.49 -8.32 -19.28
CA GLY A 112 -3.96 -7.07 -19.86
C GLY A 112 -5.31 -7.22 -20.55
N VAL A 113 -5.79 -6.11 -21.11
CA VAL A 113 -7.19 -5.98 -21.55
C VAL A 113 -7.31 -5.47 -22.98
N SER A 114 -6.19 -5.19 -23.64
CA SER A 114 -6.15 -4.63 -24.99
C SER A 114 -5.94 -5.75 -25.98
N ASN A 115 -6.93 -5.99 -26.84
CA ASN A 115 -6.83 -6.95 -27.94
C ASN A 115 -7.00 -6.22 -29.27
N MET A 116 -5.91 -6.01 -30.00
CA MET A 116 -5.92 -5.35 -31.32
C MET A 116 -6.53 -6.22 -32.42
N GLY A 117 -6.72 -7.52 -32.19
CA GLY A 117 -7.30 -8.48 -33.13
C GLY A 117 -8.80 -8.72 -32.97
N SER A 118 -9.44 -8.16 -31.94
CA SER A 118 -10.89 -8.28 -31.73
C SER A 118 -11.66 -7.07 -32.29
N PRO A 119 -12.90 -7.24 -32.79
CA PRO A 119 -13.82 -6.13 -33.07
C PRO A 119 -14.03 -5.19 -31.87
N ARG A 120 -13.76 -5.68 -30.66
CA ARG A 120 -13.72 -4.88 -29.43
C ARG A 120 -12.27 -4.72 -29.00
N PHE A 121 -11.76 -3.50 -29.07
CA PHE A 121 -10.40 -3.15 -28.65
C PHE A 121 -10.10 -3.54 -27.20
N ILE A 122 -11.14 -3.59 -26.35
CA ILE A 122 -11.05 -4.03 -24.96
C ILE A 122 -11.92 -5.27 -24.77
N GLU A 123 -11.27 -6.41 -24.54
CA GLU A 123 -11.91 -7.64 -24.09
C GLU A 123 -11.32 -8.03 -22.75
N ARG A 124 -12.18 -8.21 -21.75
CA ARG A 124 -11.72 -8.36 -20.37
C ARG A 124 -12.53 -9.39 -19.61
N ARG A 125 -11.83 -10.30 -18.92
CA ARG A 125 -12.42 -11.11 -17.85
C ARG A 125 -12.05 -10.48 -16.52
N ILE A 126 -12.97 -9.71 -15.95
CA ILE A 126 -12.65 -8.89 -14.79
C ILE A 126 -12.75 -9.73 -13.52
N ASP A 127 -11.64 -9.80 -12.79
CA ASP A 127 -11.54 -10.57 -11.56
C ASP A 127 -11.59 -9.66 -10.34
N TYR A 128 -12.80 -9.43 -9.84
CA TYR A 128 -13.02 -8.72 -8.57
C TYR A 128 -12.41 -9.46 -7.39
N GLY A 129 -12.38 -10.80 -7.42
CA GLY A 129 -11.79 -11.62 -6.37
C GLY A 129 -10.30 -11.27 -6.19
N LYS A 130 -9.57 -11.18 -7.29
CA LYS A 130 -8.16 -10.77 -7.31
C LYS A 130 -7.94 -9.34 -6.84
N LEU A 131 -8.81 -8.38 -7.22
CA LEU A 131 -8.74 -7.01 -6.68
C LEU A 131 -8.90 -6.99 -5.15
N LYS A 132 -9.89 -7.73 -4.64
CA LYS A 132 -10.14 -7.85 -3.21
C LYS A 132 -8.97 -8.51 -2.49
N GLU A 133 -8.38 -9.56 -3.06
CA GLU A 133 -7.21 -10.22 -2.50
C GLU A 133 -6.01 -9.28 -2.40
N ILE A 134 -5.71 -8.53 -3.47
CA ILE A 134 -4.65 -7.53 -3.46
C ILE A 134 -4.90 -6.47 -2.39
N ALA A 135 -6.13 -5.96 -2.29
CA ALA A 135 -6.51 -4.99 -1.27
C ALA A 135 -6.29 -5.53 0.16
N LEU A 136 -6.63 -6.80 0.40
CA LEU A 136 -6.42 -7.49 1.68
C LEU A 136 -4.93 -7.71 1.98
N GLN A 137 -4.11 -7.98 0.98
CA GLN A 137 -2.66 -8.10 1.18
C GLN A 137 -2.04 -6.77 1.63
N ILE A 138 -2.44 -5.66 0.99
CA ILE A 138 -1.99 -4.32 1.39
C ILE A 138 -2.49 -3.98 2.81
N ASP A 139 -3.75 -4.28 3.11
CA ASP A 139 -4.35 -4.07 4.43
C ASP A 139 -3.64 -4.86 5.54
N ARG A 140 -3.28 -6.12 5.28
CA ARG A 140 -2.49 -6.94 6.21
C ARG A 140 -1.11 -6.36 6.45
N SER A 141 -0.43 -5.88 5.40
CA SER A 141 0.87 -5.22 5.55
C SER A 141 0.76 -3.93 6.38
N HIS A 142 -0.29 -3.16 6.18
CA HIS A 142 -0.59 -1.96 6.95
C HIS A 142 -0.85 -2.29 8.43
N THR A 143 -1.74 -3.25 8.68
CA THR A 143 -2.09 -3.72 10.03
C THR A 143 -0.88 -4.25 10.77
N ARG A 144 -0.01 -5.03 10.09
CA ARG A 144 1.20 -5.57 10.72
C ARG A 144 2.15 -4.50 11.24
N ILE A 145 2.24 -3.36 10.57
CA ILE A 145 3.02 -2.22 11.08
C ILE A 145 2.33 -1.62 12.30
N TRP A 146 1.02 -1.38 12.23
CA TRP A 146 0.25 -0.86 13.36
C TRP A 146 0.35 -1.74 14.61
N ASP A 147 0.24 -3.05 14.46
CA ASP A 147 0.35 -4.01 15.57
C ASP A 147 1.69 -3.87 16.29
N ILE A 148 2.80 -3.65 15.56
CA ILE A 148 4.13 -3.46 16.16
C ILE A 148 4.14 -2.21 17.05
N PHE A 149 3.60 -1.09 16.56
CA PHE A 149 3.54 0.16 17.34
C PHE A 149 2.54 0.07 18.49
N TYR A 150 1.42 -0.61 18.29
CA TYR A 150 0.41 -0.82 19.31
C TYR A 150 0.96 -1.68 20.45
N GLU A 151 1.59 -2.82 20.13
CA GLU A 151 2.25 -3.68 21.12
C GLU A 151 3.39 -2.96 21.84
N ALA A 152 4.23 -2.21 21.11
CA ALA A 152 5.28 -1.41 21.74
C ALA A 152 4.71 -0.34 22.67
N GLY A 153 3.57 0.26 22.31
CA GLY A 153 2.86 1.20 23.17
C GLY A 153 2.32 0.53 24.43
N LEU A 154 1.63 -0.60 24.30
CA LEU A 154 1.15 -1.36 25.47
C LEU A 154 2.29 -1.79 26.41
N GLU A 155 3.46 -2.14 25.86
CA GLU A 155 4.61 -2.61 26.65
C GLU A 155 5.39 -1.45 27.30
N LEU A 156 5.61 -0.35 26.57
CA LEU A 156 6.56 0.70 26.98
C LEU A 156 5.87 1.93 27.58
N ASN A 157 4.63 2.20 27.21
CA ASN A 157 3.82 3.30 27.75
C ASN A 157 2.32 3.05 27.50
N PRO A 158 1.61 2.37 28.42
CA PRO A 158 0.19 2.04 28.26
C PRO A 158 -0.75 3.24 28.07
N SER A 159 -0.28 4.47 28.34
CA SER A 159 -1.05 5.72 28.20
C SER A 159 -0.73 6.48 26.90
N PHE A 160 -0.10 5.84 25.91
CA PHE A 160 0.22 6.49 24.65
C PHE A 160 -1.02 6.88 23.85
N THR A 161 -0.91 7.96 23.08
CA THR A 161 -2.01 8.44 22.24
C THR A 161 -1.67 8.50 20.76
N VAL A 162 -0.38 8.62 20.42
CA VAL A 162 0.07 8.74 19.03
C VAL A 162 1.36 7.97 18.76
N ILE A 163 1.54 7.48 17.52
CA ILE A 163 2.74 6.75 17.06
C ILE A 163 4.04 7.51 17.37
N ARG A 164 4.02 8.84 17.27
CA ARG A 164 5.20 9.69 17.48
C ARG A 164 5.77 9.57 18.90
N GLU A 165 4.96 9.24 19.89
CA GLU A 165 5.38 9.02 21.28
C GLU A 165 6.08 7.66 21.45
N ILE A 166 5.77 6.69 20.59
CA ILE A 166 6.23 5.31 20.74
C ILE A 166 7.63 5.11 20.16
N TRP A 167 7.94 5.72 19.02
CA TRP A 167 9.25 5.55 18.38
C TRP A 167 10.44 5.84 19.32
N PRO A 168 10.48 6.94 20.09
CA PRO A 168 11.58 7.20 21.04
C PRO A 168 11.68 6.15 22.15
N LEU A 169 10.56 5.55 22.57
CA LEU A 169 10.53 4.52 23.61
C LEU A 169 11.10 3.20 23.08
N MET A 170 10.81 2.86 21.82
CA MET A 170 11.36 1.69 21.14
C MET A 170 12.89 1.73 20.97
N ARG A 171 13.53 2.90 21.18
CA ARG A 171 15.00 3.04 21.20
C ARG A 171 15.63 2.56 22.52
N ARG A 172 14.87 2.54 23.62
CA ARG A 172 15.39 2.39 24.99
C ARG A 172 15.22 1.00 25.60
N GLY A 173 14.24 0.24 25.14
CA GLY A 173 13.97 -1.13 25.62
C GLY A 173 15.04 -2.10 25.13
#